data_AF-A0A1Q4BLI5-F1
#
_entry.id   AF-A0A1Q4BLI5-F1
#
_cell.length_a   1.000
_cell.length_b   1.000
_cell.length_c   1.000
_cell.angle_alpha   90.00
_cell.angle_beta   90.00
_cell.angle_gamma   90.00
#
_symmetry.space_group_name_H-M   'P 1'
#
loop_
_entity.id
_entity.type
_entity.pdbx_description
1 polymer ?
#
loop_
_entity_poly.entity_id
_entity_poly.type
_entity_poly.pdbx_seq_one_letter_code
_entity_poly.pdbx_strand_id
1 'polypeptide(L)'
;MTHTDVFTEGTMTRPLFEELTGEHAREDEWSGPHGFALGGMMQANAASLAEEYFAAANELVDAIKDKRIADYRIGNAALFLYRHSCELILKAAMPDAKRVHDLIALTDRFVVMVKERYEQDVPTWIVQRMKELAAIDPGSTAFRYGAYGTPIDAADQPIEFEAYVSLPHLQAAMLALNTALASVVDEIRMARGDRP
;
A
#
# COMPACT_ATOMS: atom_id res chain seq x y z
N MET A 1 -31.08 6.74 3.40
CA MET A 1 -30.86 7.96 2.61
C MET A 1 -31.63 7.84 1.32
N THR A 2 -32.57 8.75 1.10
CA THR A 2 -33.20 8.92 -0.22
C THR A 2 -32.26 9.71 -1.12
N HIS A 3 -32.44 9.64 -2.45
CA HIS A 3 -31.59 10.36 -3.41
C HIS A 3 -31.60 11.88 -3.18
N THR A 4 -32.64 12.43 -2.54
CA THR A 4 -32.74 13.87 -2.21
C THR A 4 -31.87 14.25 -1.01
N ASP A 5 -31.53 13.31 -0.12
CA ASP A 5 -30.80 13.58 1.13
C ASP A 5 -29.29 13.79 0.91
N VAL A 6 -28.74 13.41 -0.25
CA VAL A 6 -27.30 13.55 -0.55
C VAL A 6 -26.94 14.85 -1.28
N PHE A 7 -27.91 15.53 -1.90
CA PHE A 7 -27.70 16.81 -2.61
C PHE A 7 -28.08 18.00 -1.73
N THR A 8 -27.52 18.08 -0.53
CA THR A 8 -27.66 19.29 0.30
C THR A 8 -26.77 20.41 -0.25
N GLU A 9 -27.13 21.67 -0.02
CA GLU A 9 -26.30 22.82 -0.43
C GLU A 9 -24.86 22.67 0.09
N GLY A 10 -24.70 22.34 1.37
CA GLY A 10 -23.39 22.10 1.98
C GLY A 10 -22.59 20.98 1.29
N THR A 11 -23.21 19.85 0.95
CA THR A 11 -22.53 18.74 0.24
C THR A 11 -22.07 19.15 -1.16
N MET A 12 -22.82 20.04 -1.83
CA MET A 12 -22.53 20.44 -3.21
C MET A 12 -21.57 21.62 -3.32
N THR A 13 -21.54 22.53 -2.32
CA THR A 13 -20.83 23.80 -2.44
C THR A 13 -19.67 23.96 -1.46
N ARG A 14 -19.64 23.24 -0.33
CA ARG A 14 -18.51 23.27 0.59
C ARG A 14 -17.29 22.64 -0.08
N PRO A 15 -16.11 23.27 -0.05
CA PRO A 15 -14.90 22.70 -0.65
C PRO A 15 -14.55 21.35 -0.01
N LEU A 16 -14.03 20.42 -0.82
CA LEU A 16 -13.42 19.18 -0.31
C LEU A 16 -12.11 19.44 0.44
N PHE A 17 -11.42 20.54 0.11
CA PHE A 17 -10.14 20.92 0.69
C PHE A 17 -10.26 22.31 1.30
N GLU A 18 -10.23 22.36 2.63
CA GLU A 18 -10.36 23.59 3.40
C GLU A 18 -9.02 23.97 4.03
N GLU A 19 -8.88 25.25 4.38
CA GLU A 19 -7.73 25.72 5.14
C GLU A 19 -7.72 25.09 6.54
N LEU A 20 -6.55 24.63 6.99
CA LEU A 20 -6.41 24.10 8.34
C LEU A 20 -6.50 25.23 9.37
N THR A 21 -7.64 25.32 10.04
CA THR A 21 -7.90 26.22 11.16
C THR A 21 -7.90 25.50 12.52
N GLY A 22 -7.95 26.26 13.62
CA GLY A 22 -8.06 25.72 14.98
C GLY A 22 -9.35 24.93 15.26
N GLU A 23 -10.38 25.05 14.43
CA GLU A 23 -11.62 24.26 14.56
C GLU A 23 -11.41 22.77 14.25
N HIS A 24 -10.31 22.42 13.57
CA HIS A 24 -9.91 21.04 13.29
C HIS A 24 -9.06 20.43 14.40
N ALA A 25 -8.75 21.18 15.46
CA ALA A 25 -8.00 20.66 16.59
C ALA A 25 -8.80 19.58 17.32
N ARG A 26 -8.11 18.50 17.71
CA ARG A 26 -8.70 17.32 18.35
C ARG A 26 -8.03 17.14 19.71
N GLU A 27 -8.79 16.71 20.71
CA GLU A 27 -8.26 16.40 22.05
C GLU A 27 -7.40 15.13 22.01
N ASP A 28 -7.85 14.15 21.23
CA ASP A 28 -7.20 12.86 20.97
C ASP A 28 -7.59 12.32 19.59
N GLU A 29 -7.00 11.19 19.20
CA GLU A 29 -7.22 10.55 17.90
C GLU A 29 -8.65 10.05 17.65
N TRP A 30 -9.47 9.90 18.70
CA TRP A 30 -10.86 9.42 18.66
C TRP A 30 -11.88 10.56 18.70
N SER A 31 -11.51 11.72 19.24
CA SER A 31 -12.36 12.92 19.33
C SER A 31 -12.62 13.58 17.98
N GLY A 32 -13.77 14.24 17.78
CA GLY A 32 -14.06 14.98 16.55
C GLY A 32 -13.40 16.37 16.49
N PRO A 33 -13.41 17.05 15.33
CA PRO A 33 -13.90 16.56 14.04
C PRO A 33 -12.93 15.58 13.38
N HIS A 34 -13.45 14.52 12.75
CA HIS A 34 -12.62 13.58 11.97
C HIS A 34 -12.25 14.18 10.61
N GLY A 35 -10.97 14.14 10.28
CA GLY A 35 -10.42 14.59 8.99
C GLY A 35 -8.93 14.25 8.88
N PHE A 36 -8.34 14.49 7.71
CA PHE A 36 -6.91 14.32 7.47
C PHE A 36 -6.34 15.56 6.78
N ALA A 37 -5.11 15.92 7.15
CA ALA A 37 -4.39 17.04 6.58
C ALA A 37 -3.60 16.62 5.33
N LEU A 38 -3.60 17.46 4.29
CA LEU A 38 -2.79 17.25 3.10
C LEU A 38 -1.70 18.34 3.02
N GLY A 39 -0.43 17.92 2.99
CA GLY A 39 0.73 18.81 2.92
C GLY A 39 1.24 19.31 4.29
N GLY A 40 1.96 20.43 4.28
CA GLY A 40 2.57 21.03 5.48
C GLY A 40 3.95 20.47 5.83
N MET A 41 4.46 20.82 7.02
CA MET A 41 5.78 20.40 7.53
C MET A 41 5.85 18.92 7.94
N MET A 42 4.72 18.21 7.90
CA MET A 42 4.65 16.78 8.14
C MET A 42 5.23 16.06 6.91
N GLN A 43 6.54 15.79 6.93
CA GLN A 43 7.21 15.08 5.85
C GLN A 43 6.86 13.59 5.93
N ALA A 44 5.72 13.21 5.34
CA ALA A 44 5.46 11.82 5.03
C ALA A 44 6.56 11.32 4.07
N ASN A 45 7.35 10.36 4.53
CA ASN A 45 8.35 9.69 3.70
C ASN A 45 7.74 8.42 3.08
N ALA A 46 8.45 7.80 2.14
CA ALA A 46 7.94 6.61 1.44
C ALA A 46 7.65 5.43 2.38
N ALA A 47 8.33 5.32 3.53
CA ALA A 47 8.07 4.27 4.52
C ALA A 47 6.75 4.54 5.25
N SER A 48 6.51 5.76 5.73
CA SER A 48 5.24 6.12 6.38
C SER A 48 4.04 5.94 5.43
N LEU A 49 4.21 6.27 4.14
CA LEU A 49 3.17 6.02 3.15
C LEU A 49 2.98 4.52 2.87
N ALA A 50 4.05 3.73 2.89
CA ALA A 50 3.95 2.27 2.78
C ALA A 50 3.14 1.67 3.93
N GLU A 51 3.37 2.14 5.17
CA GLU A 51 2.62 1.74 6.36
C GLU A 51 1.14 2.09 6.24
N GLU A 52 0.81 3.29 5.78
CA GLU A 52 -0.58 3.72 5.55
C GLU A 52 -1.30 2.78 4.57
N TYR A 53 -0.69 2.47 3.42
CA TYR A 53 -1.28 1.55 2.45
C TYR A 53 -1.37 0.11 2.98
N PHE A 54 -0.38 -0.34 3.75
CA PHE A 54 -0.41 -1.66 4.38
C PHE A 54 -1.52 -1.76 5.43
N ALA A 55 -1.71 -0.73 6.26
CA ALA A 55 -2.79 -0.66 7.24
C ALA A 55 -4.16 -0.66 6.55
N ALA A 56 -4.32 0.16 5.50
CA ALA A 56 -5.53 0.18 4.70
C ALA A 56 -5.84 -1.19 4.06
N ALA A 57 -4.83 -1.91 3.57
CA ALA A 57 -5.01 -3.26 3.03
C ALA A 57 -5.53 -4.24 4.10
N ASN A 58 -5.00 -4.16 5.33
CA ASN A 58 -5.47 -4.99 6.45
C ASN A 58 -6.91 -4.67 6.84
N GLU A 59 -7.28 -3.39 6.92
CA GLU A 59 -8.65 -2.97 7.21
C GLU A 59 -9.65 -3.52 6.17
N LEU A 60 -9.27 -3.55 4.89
CA LEU A 60 -10.07 -4.17 3.84
C LEU A 60 -10.20 -5.69 4.03
N VAL A 61 -9.11 -6.38 4.37
CA VAL A 61 -9.13 -7.84 4.61
C VAL A 61 -9.96 -8.18 5.85
N ASP A 62 -9.82 -7.42 6.93
CA ASP A 62 -10.60 -7.62 8.15
C ASP A 62 -12.08 -7.32 7.91
N ALA A 63 -12.42 -6.32 7.10
CA ALA A 63 -13.80 -6.08 6.69
C ALA A 63 -14.44 -7.28 5.97
N ILE A 64 -13.65 -8.02 5.19
CA ILE A 64 -14.14 -9.26 4.55
C ILE A 64 -14.29 -10.37 5.59
N LYS A 65 -13.27 -10.59 6.44
CA LYS A 65 -13.28 -11.64 7.48
C LYS A 65 -14.45 -11.45 8.47
N ASP A 66 -14.74 -10.20 8.82
CA ASP A 66 -15.84 -9.79 9.68
C ASP A 66 -17.21 -9.82 8.99
N LYS A 67 -17.26 -10.18 7.70
CA LYS A 67 -18.48 -10.19 6.87
C LYS A 67 -19.15 -8.83 6.75
N ARG A 68 -18.40 -7.73 6.94
CA ARG A 68 -18.88 -6.35 6.73
C ARG A 68 -18.97 -6.03 5.24
N ILE A 69 -18.09 -6.61 4.43
CA ILE A 69 -18.03 -6.44 2.98
C ILE A 69 -17.80 -7.81 2.33
N ALA A 70 -18.46 -8.09 1.21
CA ALA A 70 -18.18 -9.31 0.45
C ALA A 70 -16.80 -9.24 -0.20
N ASP A 71 -16.06 -10.35 -0.18
CA ASP A 71 -14.70 -10.49 -0.76
C ASP A 71 -14.59 -9.87 -2.16
N TYR A 72 -15.56 -10.18 -3.01
CA TYR A 72 -15.62 -9.74 -4.39
C TYR A 72 -15.74 -8.21 -4.57
N ARG A 73 -16.09 -7.45 -3.53
CA ARG A 73 -16.24 -6.00 -3.68
C ARG A 73 -14.92 -5.26 -3.60
N ILE A 74 -13.93 -5.82 -2.90
CA ILE A 74 -12.70 -5.11 -2.53
C ILE A 74 -11.42 -5.95 -2.64
N GLY A 75 -11.49 -7.20 -3.11
CA GLY A 75 -10.33 -8.09 -3.25
C GLY A 75 -9.18 -7.49 -4.08
N ASN A 76 -9.47 -6.99 -5.29
CA ASN A 76 -8.45 -6.33 -6.13
C ASN A 76 -7.85 -5.09 -5.44
N ALA A 77 -8.67 -4.31 -4.72
CA ALA A 77 -8.19 -3.14 -4.00
C ALA A 77 -7.23 -3.54 -2.87
N ALA A 78 -7.56 -4.56 -2.07
CA ALA A 78 -6.67 -5.05 -1.02
C ALA A 78 -5.33 -5.56 -1.58
N LEU A 79 -5.35 -6.32 -2.68
CA LEU A 79 -4.14 -6.80 -3.35
C LEU A 79 -3.29 -5.66 -3.91
N PHE A 80 -3.92 -4.66 -4.53
CA PHE A 80 -3.23 -3.46 -4.99
C PHE A 80 -2.53 -2.73 -3.84
N LEU A 81 -3.21 -2.52 -2.71
CA LEU A 81 -2.66 -1.81 -1.56
C LEU A 81 -1.46 -2.56 -0.95
N TYR A 82 -1.55 -3.88 -0.80
CA TYR A 82 -0.42 -4.72 -0.36
C TYR A 82 0.76 -4.67 -1.32
N ARG A 83 0.50 -4.75 -2.63
CA ARG A 83 1.54 -4.66 -3.65
C ARG A 83 2.19 -3.26 -3.64
N HIS A 84 1.39 -2.21 -3.46
CA HIS A 84 1.88 -0.83 -3.45
C HIS A 84 2.69 -0.51 -2.20
N SER A 85 2.30 -1.01 -1.02
CA SER A 85 3.11 -0.86 0.19
C SER A 85 4.49 -1.52 0.02
N CYS A 86 4.55 -2.70 -0.61
CA CYS A 86 5.83 -3.36 -0.95
C CYS A 86 6.70 -2.53 -1.90
N GLU A 87 6.11 -1.87 -2.91
CA GLU A 87 6.86 -0.95 -3.78
C GLU A 87 7.46 0.21 -2.96
N LEU A 88 6.65 0.85 -2.13
CA LEU A 88 7.04 2.04 -1.39
C LEU A 88 8.10 1.76 -0.33
N ILE A 89 8.01 0.62 0.34
CA ILE A 89 9.01 0.22 1.34
C ILE A 89 10.37 -0.04 0.69
N LEU A 90 10.41 -0.69 -0.49
CA LEU A 90 11.64 -0.84 -1.26
C LEU A 90 12.21 0.51 -1.73
N LYS A 91 11.35 1.46 -2.14
CA LYS A 91 11.75 2.83 -2.50
C LYS A 91 12.28 3.63 -1.32
N ALA A 92 11.79 3.38 -0.11
CA ALA A 92 12.32 3.99 1.10
C ALA A 92 13.76 3.53 1.36
N ALA A 93 14.06 2.24 1.16
CA ALA A 93 15.44 1.73 1.21
C ALA A 93 16.31 2.23 0.05
N MET A 94 15.75 2.52 -1.13
CA MET A 94 16.51 2.90 -2.34
C MET A 94 16.01 4.23 -2.93
N PRO A 95 16.44 5.40 -2.41
CA PRO A 95 15.96 6.70 -2.86
C PRO A 95 16.21 7.02 -4.34
N ASP A 96 17.19 6.37 -4.97
CA ASP A 96 17.47 6.47 -6.41
C ASP A 96 16.46 5.69 -7.28
N ALA A 97 15.64 4.83 -6.67
CA ALA A 97 14.63 4.02 -7.33
C ALA A 97 13.22 4.65 -7.33
N LYS A 98 13.07 5.92 -6.90
CA LYS A 98 11.77 6.60 -6.76
C LYS A 98 10.83 6.48 -7.98
N ARG A 99 11.38 6.52 -9.20
CA ARG A 99 10.62 6.47 -10.46
C ARG A 99 10.45 5.08 -11.06
N VAL A 100 10.99 4.04 -10.42
CA VAL A 100 10.82 2.65 -10.89
C VAL A 100 9.54 2.11 -10.28
N HIS A 101 8.58 1.68 -11.10
CA HIS A 101 7.33 1.07 -10.62
C HIS A 101 7.31 -0.45 -10.81
N ASP A 102 8.26 -1.00 -11.56
CA ASP A 102 8.40 -2.43 -11.74
C ASP A 102 8.88 -3.09 -10.44
N LEU A 103 8.04 -3.95 -9.87
CA LEU A 103 8.32 -4.60 -8.59
C LEU A 103 9.46 -5.64 -8.68
N ILE A 104 9.64 -6.28 -9.84
CA ILE A 104 10.77 -7.20 -10.07
C ILE A 104 12.07 -6.41 -10.08
N ALA A 105 12.12 -5.34 -10.88
CA ALA A 105 13.30 -4.50 -10.98
C ALA A 105 13.68 -3.88 -9.62
N LEU A 106 12.69 -3.47 -8.82
CA LEU A 106 12.93 -3.01 -7.46
C LEU A 106 13.47 -4.13 -6.56
N THR A 107 12.90 -5.33 -6.63
CA THR A 107 13.34 -6.47 -5.83
C THR A 107 14.78 -6.86 -6.17
N ASP A 108 15.13 -6.96 -7.45
CA ASP A 108 16.47 -7.33 -7.89
C ASP A 108 17.50 -6.27 -7.46
N ARG A 109 17.17 -4.98 -7.59
CA ARG A 109 18.03 -3.88 -7.10
C ARG A 109 18.21 -3.92 -5.59
N PHE A 110 17.15 -4.25 -4.84
CA PHE A 110 17.22 -4.40 -3.40
C PHE A 110 18.15 -5.55 -3.00
N VAL A 111 18.03 -6.71 -3.65
CA VAL A 111 18.91 -7.87 -3.42
C VAL A 111 20.37 -7.51 -3.67
N VAL A 112 20.67 -6.85 -4.81
CA VAL A 112 22.03 -6.39 -5.13
C VAL A 112 22.54 -5.41 -4.06
N MET A 113 21.73 -4.43 -3.68
CA MET A 113 22.09 -3.44 -2.67
C MET A 113 22.38 -4.08 -1.31
N VAL A 114 21.55 -5.02 -0.86
CA VAL A 114 21.77 -5.75 0.39
C VAL A 114 23.08 -6.53 0.34
N LYS A 115 23.36 -7.20 -0.78
CA LYS A 115 24.59 -7.97 -0.96
C LYS A 115 25.84 -7.08 -0.96
N GLU A 116 25.83 -6.01 -1.73
CA GLU A 116 26.98 -5.12 -1.90
C GLU A 116 27.30 -4.29 -0.67
N ARG A 117 26.27 -3.84 0.08
CA ARG A 117 26.45 -2.91 1.20
C ARG A 117 26.56 -3.60 2.55
N TYR A 118 25.91 -4.76 2.71
CA TYR A 118 25.80 -5.44 4.00
C TYR A 118 26.41 -6.84 3.99
N GLU A 119 26.92 -7.32 2.84
CA GLU A 119 27.47 -8.67 2.65
C GLU A 119 26.49 -9.80 3.03
N GLN A 120 25.19 -9.48 3.07
CA GLN A 120 24.11 -10.38 3.43
C GLN A 120 23.32 -10.83 2.21
N ASP A 121 22.60 -11.95 2.35
CA ASP A 121 21.67 -12.43 1.34
C ASP A 121 20.24 -12.15 1.80
N VAL A 122 19.39 -11.66 0.89
CA VAL A 122 17.96 -11.52 1.16
C VAL A 122 17.33 -12.92 1.20
N PRO A 123 16.59 -13.28 2.25
CA PRO A 123 15.92 -14.57 2.33
C PRO A 123 15.06 -14.85 1.09
N THR A 124 15.23 -16.05 0.51
CA THR A 124 14.58 -16.42 -0.77
C THR A 124 13.06 -16.28 -0.73
N TRP A 125 12.43 -16.50 0.43
CA TRP A 125 10.97 -16.38 0.58
C TRP A 125 10.48 -14.95 0.36
N ILE A 126 11.27 -13.92 0.72
CA ILE A 126 10.95 -12.50 0.47
C ILE A 126 10.94 -12.24 -1.04
N VAL A 127 12.00 -12.67 -1.71
CA VAL A 127 12.15 -12.51 -3.17
C VAL A 127 11.04 -13.25 -3.91
N GLN A 128 10.72 -14.48 -3.49
CA GLN A 128 9.63 -15.26 -4.08
C GLN A 128 8.28 -14.58 -3.90
N ARG A 129 7.99 -14.00 -2.72
CA ARG A 129 6.72 -13.32 -2.48
C ARG A 129 6.57 -12.05 -3.32
N MET A 130 7.65 -11.28 -3.49
CA MET A 130 7.64 -10.14 -4.41
C MET A 130 7.41 -10.56 -5.86
N LYS A 131 8.04 -11.66 -6.28
CA LYS A 131 7.86 -12.23 -7.63
C LYS A 131 6.44 -12.73 -7.86
N GLU A 132 5.80 -13.32 -6.86
CA GLU A 132 4.40 -13.74 -6.92
C GLU A 132 3.46 -12.55 -7.10
N LEU A 133 3.63 -11.48 -6.32
CA LEU A 133 2.85 -10.24 -6.47
C LEU A 133 3.08 -9.62 -7.86
N ALA A 134 4.32 -9.58 -8.31
CA ALA A 134 4.70 -8.99 -9.60
C ALA A 134 4.29 -9.85 -10.80
N ALA A 135 4.10 -11.16 -10.65
CA ALA A 135 3.61 -12.02 -11.72
C ALA A 135 2.18 -11.66 -12.13
N ILE A 136 1.40 -11.12 -11.20
CA ILE A 136 0.03 -10.66 -11.44
C ILE A 136 0.01 -9.15 -11.75
N ASP A 137 0.75 -8.35 -10.97
CA ASP A 137 0.74 -6.89 -11.09
C ASP A 137 2.14 -6.25 -11.13
N PRO A 138 2.90 -6.46 -12.22
CA PRO A 138 4.29 -6.01 -12.31
C PRO A 138 4.41 -4.49 -12.24
N GLY A 139 3.55 -3.76 -12.97
CA GLY A 139 3.58 -2.31 -13.12
C GLY A 139 2.60 -1.53 -12.25
N SER A 140 1.96 -2.18 -11.27
CA SER A 140 0.91 -1.59 -10.43
C SER A 140 -0.39 -1.28 -11.18
N THR A 141 -0.66 -1.88 -12.34
CA THR A 141 -1.79 -1.57 -13.22
C THR A 141 -2.89 -2.64 -13.18
N ALA A 142 -2.52 -3.91 -13.02
CA ALA A 142 -3.39 -5.04 -13.31
C ALA A 142 -4.62 -5.09 -12.40
N PHE A 143 -4.43 -4.84 -11.09
CA PHE A 143 -5.52 -4.79 -10.12
C PHE A 143 -6.40 -3.53 -10.23
N ARG A 144 -5.90 -2.46 -10.86
CA ARG A 144 -6.59 -1.16 -10.95
C ARG A 144 -7.49 -1.03 -12.16
N TYR A 145 -7.02 -1.51 -13.31
CA TYR A 145 -7.68 -1.29 -14.59
C TYR A 145 -8.47 -2.50 -15.07
N GLY A 146 -8.27 -3.66 -14.45
CA GLY A 146 -9.03 -4.87 -14.75
C GLY A 146 -10.48 -4.81 -14.29
N ALA A 147 -11.30 -5.71 -14.83
CA ALA A 147 -12.63 -5.95 -14.30
C ALA A 147 -12.56 -6.69 -12.95
N TYR A 148 -13.68 -6.73 -12.23
CA TYR A 148 -13.77 -7.47 -10.99
C TYR A 148 -13.29 -8.93 -11.15
N GLY A 149 -12.28 -9.33 -10.36
CA GLY A 149 -11.71 -10.68 -10.42
C GLY A 149 -10.96 -11.01 -11.72
N THR A 150 -10.76 -10.03 -12.60
CA THR A 150 -10.11 -10.20 -13.90
C THR A 150 -9.05 -9.12 -14.07
N PRO A 151 -7.86 -9.32 -13.48
CA PRO A 151 -6.73 -8.41 -13.70
C PRO A 151 -6.37 -8.39 -15.19
N ILE A 152 -5.86 -7.26 -15.67
CA ILE A 152 -5.44 -7.09 -17.07
C ILE A 152 -3.96 -6.79 -17.19
N ASP A 153 -3.35 -7.20 -18.29
CA ASP A 153 -1.97 -6.90 -18.61
C ASP A 153 -1.80 -5.48 -19.18
N ALA A 154 -0.57 -5.14 -19.58
CA ALA A 154 -0.26 -3.82 -20.16
C ALA A 154 -0.87 -3.58 -21.56
N ALA A 155 -1.41 -4.60 -22.20
CA ALA A 155 -2.11 -4.52 -23.49
C ALA A 155 -3.65 -4.55 -23.32
N ASP A 156 -4.12 -4.28 -22.10
CA ASP A 156 -5.52 -4.35 -21.68
C ASP A 156 -6.17 -5.72 -21.92
N GLN A 157 -5.37 -6.79 -21.98
CA GLN A 157 -5.88 -8.16 -22.10
C GLN A 157 -6.06 -8.79 -20.72
N PRO A 158 -7.15 -9.55 -20.47
CA PRO A 158 -7.27 -10.35 -19.27
C PRO A 158 -6.06 -11.24 -19.07
N ILE A 159 -5.49 -11.21 -17.86
CA ILE A 159 -4.46 -12.18 -17.47
C ILE A 159 -5.18 -13.50 -17.23
N GLU A 160 -4.97 -14.48 -18.11
CA GLU A 160 -5.53 -15.83 -17.95
C GLU A 160 -4.87 -16.54 -16.76
N PHE A 161 -5.52 -16.42 -15.61
CA PHE A 161 -5.05 -16.97 -14.34
C PHE A 161 -6.23 -17.19 -13.41
N GLU A 162 -6.30 -18.39 -12.82
CA GLU A 162 -7.24 -18.69 -11.74
C GLU A 162 -6.44 -19.01 -10.48
N ALA A 163 -6.68 -18.25 -9.42
CA ALA A 163 -6.17 -18.58 -8.10
C ALA A 163 -7.17 -18.30 -7.01
N TYR A 164 -7.14 -19.18 -6.01
CA TYR A 164 -7.79 -18.95 -4.74
C TYR A 164 -6.85 -18.18 -3.82
N VAL A 165 -7.34 -17.07 -3.26
CA VAL A 165 -6.61 -16.28 -2.26
C VAL A 165 -7.26 -16.47 -0.90
N SER A 166 -6.60 -17.23 -0.03
CA SER A 166 -7.04 -17.42 1.36
C SER A 166 -6.76 -16.15 2.18
N LEU A 167 -7.80 -15.49 2.69
CA LEU A 167 -7.65 -14.24 3.45
C LEU A 167 -6.79 -14.37 4.71
N PRO A 168 -6.95 -15.41 5.57
CA PRO A 168 -6.06 -15.58 6.72
C PRO A 168 -4.60 -15.78 6.30
N HIS A 169 -4.37 -16.52 5.21
CA HIS A 169 -3.00 -16.74 4.72
C HIS A 169 -2.40 -15.48 4.09
N LEU A 170 -3.17 -14.77 3.27
CA LEU A 170 -2.76 -13.50 2.65
C LEU A 170 -2.32 -12.52 3.74
N GLN A 171 -3.16 -12.30 4.75
CA GLN A 171 -2.87 -11.37 5.82
C GLN A 171 -1.60 -11.76 6.60
N ALA A 172 -1.47 -13.03 6.98
CA ALA A 172 -0.30 -13.52 7.71
C ALA A 172 1.00 -13.43 6.87
N ALA A 173 0.93 -13.78 5.59
CA ALA A 173 2.08 -13.72 4.69
C ALA A 173 2.52 -12.27 4.42
N MET A 174 1.56 -11.37 4.21
CA MET A 174 1.83 -9.95 4.00
C MET A 174 2.36 -9.27 5.26
N LEU A 175 1.86 -9.64 6.45
CA LEU A 175 2.41 -9.18 7.73
C LEU A 175 3.86 -9.63 7.93
N ALA A 176 4.16 -10.90 7.66
CA ALA A 176 5.54 -11.40 7.73
C ALA A 176 6.46 -10.65 6.75
N LEU A 177 6.02 -10.46 5.50
CA LEU A 177 6.77 -9.73 4.48
C LEU A 177 7.01 -8.27 4.90
N ASN A 178 5.95 -7.55 5.31
CA ASN A 178 6.04 -6.16 5.72
C ASN A 178 6.96 -5.99 6.93
N THR A 179 6.85 -6.87 7.93
CA THR A 179 7.69 -6.83 9.14
C THR A 179 9.17 -7.00 8.78
N ALA A 180 9.49 -7.98 7.93
CA ALA A 180 10.86 -8.21 7.48
C ALA A 180 11.42 -7.01 6.69
N LEU A 181 10.67 -6.45 5.76
CA LEU A 181 11.10 -5.31 4.94
C LEU A 181 11.25 -4.04 5.77
N ALA A 182 10.27 -3.73 6.64
CA ALA A 182 10.31 -2.56 7.50
C ALA A 182 11.54 -2.57 8.40
N SER A 183 11.82 -3.71 9.03
CA SER A 183 12.98 -3.88 9.91
C SER A 183 14.29 -3.57 9.17
N VAL A 184 14.45 -4.12 7.96
CA VAL A 184 15.66 -3.86 7.14
C VAL A 184 15.72 -2.41 6.67
N VAL A 185 14.59 -1.81 6.28
CA VAL A 185 14.54 -0.42 5.83
C VAL A 185 14.87 0.55 6.95
N ASP A 186 14.39 0.30 8.16
CA ASP A 186 14.71 1.10 9.34
C ASP A 186 16.21 1.01 9.67
N GLU A 187 16.80 -0.18 9.63
CA GLU A 187 18.25 -0.34 9.78
C GLU A 187 19.04 0.43 8.72
N ILE A 188 18.61 0.37 7.44
CA ILE A 188 19.23 1.10 6.33
C ILE A 188 19.14 2.62 6.53
N ARG A 189 17.96 3.12 6.95
CA ARG A 189 17.73 4.55 7.22
C ARG A 189 18.57 5.04 8.39
N MET A 190 18.61 4.29 9.48
CA MET A 190 19.43 4.59 10.64
C MET A 190 20.92 4.62 10.27
N ALA A 191 21.39 3.68 9.44
CA ALA A 191 22.76 3.68 8.93
C ALA A 191 23.11 4.89 8.05
N ARG A 192 22.12 5.56 7.45
CA ARG A 192 22.28 6.80 6.66
C ARG A 192 22.19 8.07 7.51
N GLY A 193 21.84 7.95 8.79
CA GLY A 193 21.60 9.09 9.67
C GLY A 193 20.22 9.73 9.48
N ASP A 194 19.31 9.08 8.76
CA ASP A 194 17.91 9.51 8.68
C ASP A 194 17.26 9.19 10.03
N ARG A 195 16.75 10.22 10.73
CA ARG A 195 15.94 10.00 11.94
C ARG A 195 14.52 9.56 11.55
N PRO A 196 13.84 8.75 12.38
CA PRO A 196 12.45 8.37 12.16
C PRO A 196 11.54 9.59 11.97
#